data_AF-A0A926E0J3-F1
#
_entry.id   AF-A0A926E0J3-F1
#
_cell.length_a   1.000
_cell.length_b   1.000
_cell.length_c   1.000
_cell.angle_alpha   90.00
_cell.angle_beta   90.00
_cell.angle_gamma   90.00
#
_symmetry.space_group_name_H-M   'P 1'
#
loop_
_entity.id
_entity.type
_entity.pdbx_description
1 polymer ?
#
loop_
_entity_poly.entity_id
_entity_poly.type
_entity_poly.pdbx_seq_one_letter_code
_entity_poly.pdbx_strand_id
1 'polypeptide(L)'
;MSTQYPYLYNSNFPDGLDEMTEMTDPSEADLPKIEAYNAKIAARDWAGAQQVLNQYPELKNMMFNADRWNNLYHMTYSVQEFFHDNIDNYLENLITYQGTYSSSKRYTKYDVVIYQGMSYMATKKTIPMGALPTNTAYFVPMTIKGEKGDPGANLKFCGHWNSSTAYVKDDLVDYNNVLWAATTANTNSAPSFTNSKWAKVVSSRQIIISGTQPASQNQEIGDIWYEII
;
A
#
# COMPACT_ATOMS: atom_id res chain seq x y z
N MET A 1 -16.26 -13.31 27.02
CA MET A 1 -16.21 -14.46 26.10
C MET A 1 -15.95 -13.93 24.70
N SER A 2 -14.99 -14.53 24.01
CA SER A 2 -14.67 -14.25 22.60
C SER A 2 -15.87 -14.54 21.70
N THR A 3 -16.13 -13.67 20.74
CA THR A 3 -17.14 -13.88 19.70
C THR A 3 -16.65 -14.90 18.66
N GLN A 4 -15.34 -15.02 18.48
CA GLN A 4 -14.71 -15.94 17.54
C GLN A 4 -14.61 -17.38 18.09
N TYR A 5 -14.42 -17.54 19.40
CA TYR A 5 -14.35 -18.86 20.05
C TYR A 5 -15.42 -19.05 21.14
N PRO A 6 -16.71 -19.20 20.81
CA PRO A 6 -17.78 -19.32 21.81
C PRO A 6 -17.69 -20.53 22.74
N TYR A 7 -17.00 -21.60 22.31
CA TYR A 7 -16.78 -22.81 23.13
C TYR A 7 -15.69 -22.62 24.19
N LEU A 8 -14.81 -21.62 24.04
CA LEU A 8 -13.79 -21.25 25.03
C LEU A 8 -14.37 -20.17 25.95
N TYR A 9 -15.39 -20.52 26.71
CA TYR A 9 -16.22 -19.56 27.45
C TYR A 9 -15.46 -18.73 28.50
N ASN A 10 -14.30 -19.19 28.94
CA ASN A 10 -13.42 -18.48 29.89
C ASN A 10 -12.38 -17.58 29.20
N SER A 11 -12.26 -17.61 27.87
CA SER A 11 -11.33 -16.78 27.11
C SER A 11 -12.07 -15.69 26.33
N ASN A 12 -11.48 -14.50 26.32
CA ASN A 12 -11.84 -13.31 25.57
C ASN A 12 -10.96 -13.15 24.32
N PHE A 13 -9.85 -13.87 24.23
CA PHE A 13 -8.96 -13.82 23.07
C PHE A 13 -9.63 -14.43 21.83
N PRO A 14 -9.48 -13.85 20.62
CA PRO A 14 -8.61 -12.74 20.26
C PRO A 14 -9.22 -11.34 20.44
N ASP A 15 -10.51 -11.24 20.76
CA ASP A 15 -11.24 -9.96 20.86
C ASP A 15 -10.76 -9.08 22.03
N GLY A 16 -10.21 -9.70 23.07
CA GLY A 16 -9.69 -9.03 24.25
C GLY A 16 -8.63 -9.85 24.98
N LEU A 17 -8.02 -9.22 25.97
CA LEU A 17 -7.09 -9.91 26.86
C LEU A 17 -7.86 -10.67 27.94
N ASP A 18 -7.30 -11.79 28.33
CA ASP A 18 -7.79 -12.58 29.46
C ASP A 18 -7.20 -12.04 30.76
N GLU A 19 -8.07 -11.78 31.73
CA GLU A 19 -7.69 -11.34 33.06
C GLU A 19 -7.90 -12.49 34.04
N MET A 20 -6.81 -13.05 34.56
CA MET A 20 -6.85 -13.98 35.69
C MET A 20 -6.49 -13.23 36.96
N THR A 21 -7.27 -13.45 38.02
CA THR A 21 -6.84 -13.04 39.36
C THR A 21 -5.64 -13.87 39.78
N GLU A 22 -4.60 -13.20 40.29
CA GLU A 22 -3.40 -13.88 40.79
C GLU A 22 -3.77 -14.84 41.93
N MET A 23 -3.13 -16.01 41.89
CA MET A 23 -3.26 -16.99 42.96
C MET A 23 -2.38 -16.58 44.14
N THR A 24 -2.88 -16.74 45.35
CA THR A 24 -2.16 -16.39 46.58
C THR A 24 -2.04 -17.61 47.47
N ASP A 25 -0.91 -17.75 48.15
CA ASP A 25 -0.76 -18.78 49.17
C ASP A 25 -1.60 -18.44 50.41
N PRO A 26 -2.18 -19.44 51.09
CA PRO A 26 -2.96 -19.23 52.29
C PRO A 26 -2.08 -18.80 53.47
N SER A 27 -2.61 -17.89 54.30
CA SER A 27 -1.95 -17.45 55.54
C SER A 27 -2.57 -18.11 56.78
N GLU A 28 -1.96 -17.92 57.95
CA GLU A 28 -2.50 -18.41 59.22
C GLU A 28 -3.92 -17.87 59.49
N ALA A 29 -4.23 -16.66 59.05
CA ALA A 29 -5.55 -16.05 59.19
C ALA A 29 -6.64 -16.72 58.31
N ASP A 30 -6.23 -17.50 57.30
CA ASP A 30 -7.13 -18.17 56.37
C ASP A 30 -7.42 -19.63 56.77
N LEU A 31 -6.62 -20.21 57.67
CA LEU A 31 -6.78 -21.58 58.17
C LEU A 31 -8.21 -21.86 58.66
N PRO A 32 -8.85 -21.03 59.50
CA PRO A 32 -10.22 -21.31 59.95
C PRO A 32 -11.24 -21.35 58.81
N LYS A 33 -11.01 -20.54 57.76
CA LYS A 33 -11.88 -20.47 56.59
C LYS A 33 -11.71 -21.71 55.70
N ILE A 34 -10.47 -22.16 55.52
CA ILE A 34 -10.13 -23.38 54.78
C ILE A 34 -10.67 -24.62 55.50
N GLU A 35 -10.55 -24.68 56.83
CA GLU A 35 -11.11 -25.76 57.64
C GLU A 35 -12.63 -25.82 57.55
N ALA A 36 -13.32 -24.67 57.58
CA ALA A 36 -14.76 -24.60 57.38
C ALA A 36 -15.17 -25.15 56.01
N TYR A 37 -14.42 -24.82 54.94
CA TYR A 37 -14.65 -25.38 53.61
C TYR A 37 -14.42 -26.89 53.58
N ASN A 38 -13.28 -27.37 54.09
CA ASN A 38 -12.92 -28.79 54.08
C ASN A 38 -13.88 -29.65 54.90
N ALA A 39 -14.40 -29.14 56.03
CA ALA A 39 -15.42 -29.82 56.82
C ALA A 39 -16.71 -30.05 56.03
N LYS A 40 -17.14 -29.07 55.22
CA LYS A 40 -18.32 -29.20 54.34
C LYS A 40 -18.10 -30.22 53.23
N ILE A 41 -16.92 -30.23 52.62
CA ILE A 41 -16.53 -31.22 51.61
C ILE A 41 -16.51 -32.64 52.21
N ALA A 42 -15.91 -32.81 53.40
CA ALA A 42 -15.86 -34.09 54.11
C ALA A 42 -17.26 -34.62 54.46
N ALA A 43 -18.20 -33.71 54.78
CA ALA A 43 -19.60 -34.02 55.02
C ALA A 43 -20.41 -34.29 53.74
N ARG A 44 -19.81 -34.19 52.54
CA ARG A 44 -20.47 -34.26 51.22
C ARG A 44 -21.54 -33.19 51.01
N ASP A 45 -21.44 -32.08 51.74
CA ASP A 45 -22.34 -30.92 51.65
C ASP A 45 -21.77 -29.91 50.65
N TRP A 46 -21.96 -30.19 49.35
CA TRP A 46 -21.44 -29.35 48.26
C TRP A 46 -22.08 -27.96 48.24
N ALA A 47 -23.36 -27.86 48.62
CA ALA A 47 -24.06 -26.58 48.70
C ALA A 47 -23.50 -25.71 49.84
N GLY A 48 -23.25 -26.32 51.00
CA GLY A 48 -22.59 -25.65 52.13
C GLY A 48 -21.17 -25.22 51.79
N ALA A 49 -20.40 -26.06 51.09
CA ALA A 49 -19.06 -25.69 50.63
C ALA A 49 -19.09 -24.47 49.69
N GLN A 50 -20.06 -24.41 48.77
CA GLN A 50 -20.24 -23.26 47.89
C GLN A 50 -20.65 -21.98 48.66
N GLN A 51 -21.44 -22.11 49.73
CA GLN A 51 -21.77 -20.97 50.60
C GLN A 51 -20.53 -20.40 51.29
N VAL A 52 -19.62 -21.26 51.78
CA VAL A 52 -18.34 -20.82 52.37
C VAL A 52 -17.50 -20.05 51.34
N LEU A 53 -17.41 -20.52 50.10
CA LEU A 53 -16.69 -19.81 49.02
C LEU A 53 -17.33 -18.48 48.62
N ASN A 54 -18.65 -18.34 48.79
CA ASN A 54 -19.34 -17.08 48.54
C ASN A 54 -19.17 -16.10 49.71
N GLN A 55 -19.04 -16.62 50.94
CA GLN A 55 -18.77 -15.84 52.15
C GLN A 55 -17.32 -15.35 52.22
N TYR A 56 -16.37 -16.16 51.75
CA TYR A 56 -14.94 -15.86 51.70
C TYR A 56 -14.40 -15.96 50.25
N PRO A 57 -14.64 -14.95 49.40
CA PRO A 57 -14.24 -14.98 47.99
C PRO A 57 -12.73 -15.12 47.78
N GLU A 58 -11.91 -14.67 48.73
CA GLU A 58 -10.45 -14.78 48.70
C GLU A 58 -9.97 -16.23 48.65
N LEU A 59 -10.74 -17.18 49.20
CA LEU A 59 -10.41 -18.61 49.13
C LEU A 59 -10.38 -19.10 47.68
N LYS A 60 -11.15 -18.50 46.78
CA LYS A 60 -11.13 -18.85 45.35
C LYS A 60 -9.77 -18.59 44.70
N ASN A 61 -8.96 -17.67 45.25
CA ASN A 61 -7.61 -17.37 44.77
C ASN A 61 -6.54 -18.26 45.42
N MET A 62 -6.91 -19.06 46.43
CA MET A 62 -6.01 -19.96 47.15
C MET A 62 -6.22 -21.43 46.75
N MET A 63 -7.21 -21.71 45.88
CA MET A 63 -7.63 -23.05 45.54
C MET A 63 -7.37 -23.38 44.06
N PHE A 64 -6.73 -24.51 43.81
CA PHE A 64 -6.62 -25.07 42.47
C PHE A 64 -7.78 -26.04 42.22
N ASN A 65 -8.74 -25.64 41.38
CA ASN A 65 -9.94 -26.42 41.08
C ASN A 65 -10.17 -26.53 39.55
N ALA A 66 -11.23 -27.22 39.15
CA ALA A 66 -11.60 -27.40 37.75
C ALA A 66 -11.84 -26.06 37.03
N ASP A 67 -12.41 -25.05 37.71
CA ASP A 67 -12.62 -23.72 37.13
C ASP A 67 -11.29 -23.04 36.78
N ARG A 68 -10.32 -23.07 37.70
CA ARG A 68 -8.96 -22.54 37.45
C ARG A 68 -8.25 -23.27 36.32
N TRP A 69 -8.35 -24.59 36.28
CA TRP A 69 -7.75 -25.38 35.21
C TRP A 69 -8.39 -25.12 33.85
N ASN A 70 -9.72 -25.08 33.80
CA ASN A 70 -10.46 -24.80 32.57
C ASN A 70 -10.16 -23.40 32.04
N ASN A 71 -9.99 -22.42 32.92
CA ASN A 71 -9.58 -21.08 32.53
C ASN A 71 -8.20 -21.11 31.85
N LEU A 72 -7.19 -21.73 32.48
CA LEU A 72 -5.85 -21.88 31.89
C LEU A 72 -5.88 -22.64 30.55
N TYR A 73 -6.64 -23.73 30.47
CA TYR A 73 -6.82 -24.51 29.25
C TYR A 73 -7.44 -23.67 28.13
N HIS A 74 -8.54 -22.95 28.40
CA HIS A 74 -9.21 -22.13 27.39
C HIS A 74 -8.33 -21.00 26.88
N MET A 75 -7.60 -20.31 27.77
CA MET A 75 -6.66 -19.25 27.39
C MET A 75 -5.51 -19.79 26.53
N THR A 76 -4.94 -20.93 26.93
CA THR A 76 -3.78 -21.50 26.24
C THR A 76 -4.19 -22.08 24.89
N TYR A 77 -5.39 -22.65 24.80
CA TYR A 77 -5.92 -23.20 23.56
C TYR A 77 -6.37 -22.12 22.58
N SER A 78 -7.02 -21.04 23.03
CA SER A 78 -7.44 -19.93 22.16
C SER A 78 -6.25 -19.27 21.45
N VAL A 79 -5.13 -19.13 22.17
CA VAL A 79 -3.87 -18.61 21.61
C VAL A 79 -3.31 -19.59 20.57
N GLN A 80 -3.26 -20.89 20.87
CA GLN A 80 -2.76 -21.90 19.92
C GLN A 80 -3.58 -21.93 18.63
N GLU A 81 -4.90 -22.00 18.77
CA GLU A 81 -5.81 -22.05 17.62
C GLU A 81 -5.68 -20.81 16.74
N PHE A 82 -5.57 -19.63 17.36
CA PHE A 82 -5.38 -18.40 16.61
C PHE A 82 -4.12 -18.42 15.75
N PHE A 83 -2.98 -18.83 16.32
CA PHE A 83 -1.72 -18.87 15.58
C PHE A 83 -1.59 -20.06 14.62
N HIS A 84 -2.34 -21.14 14.85
CA HIS A 84 -2.32 -22.31 13.96
C HIS A 84 -3.22 -22.13 12.74
N ASP A 85 -4.46 -21.66 12.94
CA ASP A 85 -5.49 -21.71 11.89
C ASP A 85 -6.01 -20.32 11.45
N ASN A 86 -5.95 -19.30 12.32
CA ASN A 86 -6.66 -18.04 12.08
C ASN A 86 -5.75 -16.83 11.81
N ILE A 87 -4.43 -16.99 11.95
CA ILE A 87 -3.48 -15.88 11.79
C ILE A 87 -3.47 -15.34 10.35
N ASP A 88 -3.63 -16.21 9.35
CA ASP A 88 -3.64 -15.80 7.94
C ASP A 88 -4.84 -14.88 7.65
N ASN A 89 -6.04 -15.28 8.09
CA ASN A 89 -7.24 -14.46 7.97
C ASN A 89 -7.09 -13.10 8.67
N TYR A 90 -6.48 -13.11 9.86
CA TYR A 90 -6.19 -11.87 10.59
C TYR A 90 -5.24 -10.96 9.79
N LEU A 91 -4.17 -11.51 9.20
CA LEU A 91 -3.21 -10.75 8.40
C LEU A 91 -3.81 -10.25 7.09
N GLU A 92 -4.65 -11.04 6.44
CA GLU A 92 -5.36 -10.66 5.22
C GLU A 92 -6.29 -9.45 5.44
N ASN A 93 -6.99 -9.44 6.58
CA ASN A 93 -7.91 -8.36 6.94
C ASN A 93 -7.23 -7.19 7.67
N LEU A 94 -5.94 -7.30 8.00
CA LEU A 94 -5.21 -6.29 8.75
C LEU A 94 -5.07 -4.98 7.97
N ILE A 95 -4.86 -5.07 6.65
CA ILE A 95 -4.69 -3.91 5.78
C ILE A 95 -6.05 -3.58 5.14
N THR A 96 -6.63 -2.46 5.55
CA THR A 96 -7.93 -2.03 5.01
C THR A 96 -7.76 -0.90 4.02
N TYR A 97 -8.28 -1.08 2.80
CA TYR A 97 -8.32 -0.01 1.80
C TYR A 97 -9.51 0.93 2.03
N GLN A 98 -9.23 2.19 2.34
CA GLN A 98 -10.23 3.20 2.70
C GLN A 98 -10.63 4.12 1.53
N GLY A 99 -10.05 3.93 0.35
CA GLY A 99 -10.34 4.77 -0.83
C GLY A 99 -9.62 6.12 -0.80
N THR A 100 -10.22 7.14 -1.44
CA THR A 100 -9.67 8.50 -1.46
C THR A 100 -9.69 9.13 -0.08
N TYR A 101 -8.60 9.82 0.27
CA TYR A 101 -8.46 10.52 1.54
C TYR A 101 -9.57 11.56 1.76
N SER A 102 -10.09 11.60 2.99
CA SER A 102 -11.05 12.59 3.48
C SER A 102 -10.57 13.17 4.81
N SER A 103 -10.57 14.49 4.93
CA SER A 103 -10.15 15.20 6.15
C SER A 103 -11.12 15.01 7.31
N SER A 104 -12.38 14.68 7.04
CA SER A 104 -13.42 14.46 8.06
C SER A 104 -13.44 13.03 8.61
N LYS A 105 -12.59 12.13 8.09
CA LYS A 105 -12.51 10.73 8.51
C LYS A 105 -11.29 10.53 9.40
N ARG A 106 -11.43 9.64 10.40
CA ARG A 106 -10.29 9.17 11.20
C ARG A 106 -9.76 7.87 10.60
N TYR A 107 -8.45 7.78 10.53
CA TYR A 107 -7.73 6.61 10.06
C TYR A 107 -6.98 5.95 11.21
N THR A 108 -6.87 4.63 11.15
CA THR A 108 -6.22 3.75 12.12
C THR A 108 -5.06 3.03 11.46
N LYS A 109 -4.24 2.34 12.27
CA LYS A 109 -3.01 1.69 11.78
C LYS A 109 -3.36 0.72 10.64
N TYR A 110 -2.54 0.71 9.59
CA TYR A 110 -2.68 -0.11 8.39
C TYR A 110 -3.81 0.28 7.43
N ASP A 111 -4.57 1.33 7.72
CA ASP A 111 -5.49 1.89 6.73
C ASP A 111 -4.72 2.48 5.54
N VAL A 112 -5.15 2.16 4.33
CA VAL A 112 -4.56 2.65 3.08
C VAL A 112 -5.50 3.67 2.44
N VAL A 113 -4.96 4.84 2.10
CA VAL A 113 -5.69 5.95 1.47
C VAL A 113 -5.01 6.43 0.19
N ILE A 114 -5.79 6.89 -0.78
CA ILE A 114 -5.29 7.58 -1.98
C ILE A 114 -5.34 9.09 -1.76
N TYR A 115 -4.20 9.75 -1.94
CA TYR A 115 -4.09 11.21 -1.89
C TYR A 115 -3.21 11.70 -3.04
N GLN A 116 -3.75 12.61 -3.86
CA GLN A 116 -3.06 13.17 -5.03
C GLN A 116 -2.50 12.08 -6.00
N GLY A 117 -3.23 10.98 -6.16
CA GLY A 117 -2.84 9.87 -7.04
C GLY A 117 -1.76 8.95 -6.48
N MET A 118 -1.32 9.15 -5.23
CA MET A 118 -0.39 8.25 -4.53
C MET A 118 -1.11 7.53 -3.39
N SER A 119 -0.73 6.28 -3.14
CA SER A 119 -1.19 5.51 -1.99
C SER A 119 -0.31 5.75 -0.77
N TYR A 120 -0.96 5.88 0.39
CA TYR A 120 -0.34 6.07 1.69
C TYR A 120 -0.95 5.11 2.70
N MET A 121 -0.13 4.52 3.57
CA MET A 121 -0.57 3.66 4.67
C MET A 121 -0.38 4.35 6.00
N ALA A 122 -1.40 4.31 6.85
CA ALA A 122 -1.38 4.81 8.21
C ALA A 122 -0.49 3.93 9.13
N THR A 123 0.32 4.56 9.97
CA THR A 123 1.31 3.85 10.80
C THR A 123 1.01 3.87 12.30
N LYS A 124 0.05 4.69 12.74
CA LYS A 124 -0.32 4.86 14.15
C LYS A 124 -1.72 4.33 14.43
N LYS A 125 -1.91 3.77 15.64
CA LYS A 125 -3.22 3.28 16.13
C LYS A 125 -4.31 4.36 16.03
N THR A 126 -3.93 5.60 16.32
CA THR A 126 -4.84 6.75 16.30
C THR A 126 -4.16 7.92 15.60
N ILE A 127 -4.76 8.42 14.53
CA ILE A 127 -4.30 9.61 13.80
C ILE A 127 -5.30 10.77 14.03
N PRO A 128 -4.82 12.00 14.29
CA PRO A 128 -5.70 13.17 14.39
C PRO A 128 -6.51 13.40 13.10
N MET A 129 -7.76 13.82 13.24
CA MET A 129 -8.61 14.17 12.10
C MET A 129 -8.00 15.36 11.34
N GLY A 130 -8.03 15.32 10.01
CA GLY A 130 -7.40 16.33 9.16
C GLY A 130 -5.87 16.21 9.00
N ALA A 131 -5.22 15.22 9.62
CA ALA A 131 -3.80 14.96 9.35
C ALA A 131 -3.61 14.53 7.89
N LEU A 132 -2.74 15.25 7.17
CA LEU A 132 -2.51 15.01 5.74
C LEU A 132 -1.68 13.73 5.52
N PRO A 133 -1.96 12.94 4.45
CA PRO A 133 -1.19 11.74 4.09
C PRO A 133 0.28 11.98 3.80
N THR A 134 0.68 13.22 3.50
CA THR A 134 2.07 13.61 3.30
C THR A 134 2.88 13.69 4.61
N ASN A 135 2.22 13.67 5.77
CA ASN A 135 2.90 13.73 7.06
C ASN A 135 3.49 12.36 7.42
N THR A 136 4.82 12.26 7.39
CA THR A 136 5.58 11.03 7.64
C THR A 136 5.50 10.53 9.09
N ALA A 137 5.01 11.33 10.03
CA ALA A 137 4.76 10.89 11.40
C ALA A 137 3.54 9.95 11.52
N TYR A 138 2.61 10.06 10.57
CA TYR A 138 1.33 9.32 10.58
C TYR A 138 1.16 8.38 9.40
N PHE A 139 1.78 8.69 8.26
CA PHE A 139 1.60 7.95 7.01
C PHE A 139 2.94 7.62 6.36
N VAL A 140 3.00 6.47 5.69
CA VAL A 140 4.11 6.06 4.84
C VAL A 140 3.63 5.94 3.39
N PRO A 141 4.34 6.51 2.40
CA PRO A 141 3.98 6.32 1.00
C PRO A 141 4.20 4.86 0.59
N MET A 142 3.21 4.29 -0.09
CA MET A 142 3.29 2.93 -0.64
C MET A 142 3.54 2.92 -2.16
N THR A 143 3.26 4.02 -2.85
CA THR A 143 3.56 4.15 -4.27
C THR A 143 4.98 4.63 -4.48
N ILE A 144 5.74 3.93 -5.32
CA ILE A 144 6.94 4.48 -5.95
C ILE A 144 6.52 5.22 -7.22
N LYS A 145 6.68 6.55 -7.26
CA LYS A 145 6.53 7.29 -8.50
C LYS A 145 7.89 7.29 -9.19
N GLY A 146 7.95 6.83 -10.44
CA GLY A 146 9.16 6.94 -11.26
C GLY A 146 9.60 8.39 -11.40
N GLU A 147 10.89 8.61 -11.64
CA GLU A 147 11.39 9.95 -11.94
C GLU A 147 10.62 10.52 -13.13
N LYS A 148 10.23 11.80 -13.03
CA LYS A 148 9.63 12.50 -14.16
C LYS A 148 10.67 12.49 -15.29
N GLY A 149 10.31 11.94 -16.45
CA GLY A 149 11.18 11.98 -17.62
C GLY A 149 11.58 13.42 -17.97
N ASP A 150 12.77 13.58 -18.54
CA ASP A 150 13.26 14.89 -18.98
C ASP A 150 12.21 15.57 -19.86
N PRO A 151 11.99 16.89 -19.71
CA PRO A 151 11.17 17.63 -20.66
C PRO A 151 11.71 17.36 -22.07
N GLY A 152 10.86 16.91 -22.99
CA GLY A 152 11.26 16.81 -24.39
C GLY A 152 11.84 18.14 -24.84
N ALA A 153 12.88 18.12 -25.70
CA ALA A 153 13.39 19.33 -26.34
C ALA A 153 12.18 20.13 -26.88
N ASN A 154 12.20 21.46 -26.77
CA ASN A 154 11.10 22.39 -27.12
C ASN A 154 10.78 22.40 -28.63
N LEU A 155 10.58 21.22 -29.21
CA LEU A 155 10.36 20.98 -30.62
C LEU A 155 8.89 21.26 -30.92
N LYS A 156 8.65 22.25 -31.76
CA LYS A 156 7.30 22.67 -32.15
C LYS A 156 7.01 22.20 -33.57
N PHE A 157 6.05 21.30 -33.75
CA PHE A 157 5.65 20.87 -35.09
C PHE A 157 4.84 21.95 -35.81
N CYS A 158 5.40 22.47 -36.90
CA CYS A 158 4.83 23.53 -37.74
C CYS A 158 4.21 23.01 -39.04
N GLY A 159 4.19 21.69 -39.27
CA GLY A 159 3.61 21.07 -40.46
C GLY A 159 4.52 21.14 -41.69
N HIS A 160 3.92 21.08 -42.89
CA HIS A 160 4.67 21.08 -44.14
C HIS A 160 5.41 22.40 -44.36
N TRP A 161 6.64 22.32 -44.87
CA TRP A 161 7.45 23.50 -45.12
C TRP A 161 6.75 24.44 -46.12
N ASN A 162 6.75 25.74 -45.79
CA ASN A 162 6.14 26.80 -46.58
C ASN A 162 7.11 27.98 -46.68
N SER A 163 7.34 28.47 -47.90
CA SER A 163 8.23 29.59 -48.19
C SER A 163 7.82 30.92 -47.54
N SER A 164 6.52 31.09 -47.25
CA SER A 164 5.96 32.31 -46.66
C SER A 164 5.96 32.31 -45.13
N THR A 165 6.27 31.18 -44.50
CA THR A 165 6.29 31.04 -43.04
C THR A 165 7.68 31.37 -42.50
N ALA A 166 7.72 32.16 -41.42
CA ALA A 166 8.95 32.38 -40.65
C ALA A 166 9.09 31.28 -39.58
N TYR A 167 10.17 30.52 -39.63
CA TYR A 167 10.49 29.46 -38.69
C TYR A 167 11.50 29.96 -37.66
N VAL A 168 11.28 29.65 -36.39
CA VAL A 168 12.23 29.92 -35.30
C VAL A 168 13.02 28.67 -34.95
N LYS A 169 14.08 28.81 -34.16
CA LYS A 169 14.87 27.68 -33.68
C LYS A 169 13.96 26.65 -32.99
N ASP A 170 14.22 25.37 -33.25
CA ASP A 170 13.50 24.20 -32.74
C ASP A 170 12.09 23.98 -33.36
N ASP A 171 11.69 24.79 -34.36
CA ASP A 171 10.52 24.47 -35.18
C ASP A 171 10.79 23.25 -36.07
N LEU A 172 9.85 22.31 -36.10
CA LEU A 172 9.87 21.12 -36.92
C LEU A 172 8.99 21.28 -38.15
N VAL A 173 9.51 20.95 -39.33
CA VAL A 173 8.76 20.92 -40.58
C VAL A 173 8.95 19.61 -41.32
N ASP A 174 7.92 19.16 -42.03
CA ASP A 174 8.09 18.10 -43.02
C ASP A 174 8.41 18.70 -44.40
N TYR A 175 9.46 18.17 -45.05
CA TYR A 175 9.86 18.57 -46.39
C TYR A 175 10.55 17.38 -47.08
N ASN A 176 10.07 17.01 -48.28
CA ASN A 176 10.57 15.87 -49.06
C ASN A 176 10.63 14.54 -48.27
N ASN A 177 9.59 14.21 -47.50
CA ASN A 177 9.51 13.00 -46.64
C ASN A 177 10.61 12.90 -45.57
N VAL A 178 11.23 14.03 -45.25
CA VAL A 178 12.19 14.18 -44.16
C VAL A 178 11.63 15.19 -43.16
N LEU A 179 11.72 14.86 -41.87
CA LEU A 179 11.42 15.79 -40.79
C LEU A 179 12.67 16.59 -40.46
N TRP A 180 12.57 17.91 -40.53
CA TRP A 180 13.65 18.85 -40.30
C TRP A 180 13.36 19.72 -39.08
N ALA A 181 14.35 19.96 -38.23
CA ALA A 181 14.34 20.96 -37.17
C ALA A 181 15.11 22.21 -37.60
N ALA A 182 14.53 23.39 -37.43
CA ALA A 182 15.22 24.64 -37.66
C ALA A 182 16.31 24.85 -36.59
N THR A 183 17.56 25.00 -37.02
CA THR A 183 18.69 25.28 -36.11
C THR A 183 18.80 26.77 -35.80
N THR A 184 18.33 27.62 -36.71
CA THR A 184 18.34 29.08 -36.64
C THR A 184 17.08 29.65 -37.29
N ALA A 185 16.69 30.86 -36.88
CA ALA A 185 15.52 31.52 -37.44
C ALA A 185 15.69 31.77 -38.95
N ASN A 186 14.70 31.38 -39.74
CA ASN A 186 14.78 31.47 -41.19
C ASN A 186 13.40 31.63 -41.84
N THR A 187 13.38 32.30 -43.00
CA THR A 187 12.20 32.50 -43.84
C THR A 187 12.59 32.21 -45.27
N ASN A 188 11.71 31.57 -46.05
CA ASN A 188 11.94 31.22 -47.45
C ASN A 188 13.27 30.48 -47.69
N SER A 189 13.69 29.65 -46.73
CA SER A 189 14.92 28.87 -46.80
C SER A 189 14.54 27.40 -46.74
N ALA A 190 14.54 26.73 -47.89
CA ALA A 190 14.13 25.33 -47.98
C ALA A 190 15.07 24.40 -47.19
N PRO A 191 14.55 23.42 -46.44
CA PRO A 191 15.36 22.40 -45.80
C PRO A 191 16.11 21.57 -46.84
N SER A 192 17.39 21.31 -46.61
CA SER A 192 18.20 20.42 -47.42
C SER A 192 19.38 19.93 -46.60
N PHE A 193 20.03 18.84 -47.04
CA PHE A 193 21.21 18.30 -46.35
C PHE A 193 22.41 19.24 -46.33
N THR A 194 22.43 20.23 -47.21
CA THR A 194 23.50 21.23 -47.33
C THR A 194 23.16 22.55 -46.61
N ASN A 195 21.91 22.72 -46.17
CA ASN A 195 21.46 23.95 -45.53
C ASN A 195 21.66 23.88 -44.02
N SER A 196 22.64 24.59 -43.50
CA SER A 196 22.96 24.64 -42.06
C SER A 196 21.86 25.21 -41.17
N LYS A 197 20.84 25.86 -41.75
CA LYS A 197 19.67 26.39 -41.03
C LYS A 197 18.66 25.30 -40.63
N TRP A 198 18.85 24.08 -41.14
CA TRP A 198 17.98 22.93 -40.89
C TRP A 198 18.82 21.71 -40.50
N ALA A 199 18.37 20.99 -39.47
CA ALA A 199 18.94 19.72 -39.05
C ALA A 199 17.91 18.62 -39.27
N LYS A 200 18.34 17.49 -39.86
CA LYS A 200 17.48 16.32 -40.03
C LYS A 200 17.19 15.69 -38.67
N VAL A 201 15.91 15.39 -38.40
CA VAL A 201 15.46 14.69 -37.19
C VAL A 201 15.16 13.24 -37.51
N VAL A 202 14.37 12.99 -38.55
CA VAL A 202 14.04 11.64 -39.02
C VAL A 202 13.76 11.66 -40.51
N SER A 203 14.10 10.59 -41.23
CA SER A 203 13.68 10.38 -42.62
C SER A 203 13.11 8.99 -42.79
N SER A 204 12.08 8.86 -43.62
CA SER A 204 11.63 7.56 -44.11
C SER A 204 12.55 7.14 -45.27
N ARG A 205 13.14 5.95 -45.20
CA ARG A 205 13.90 5.39 -46.33
C ARG A 205 12.91 4.91 -47.40
N GLN A 206 12.93 5.51 -48.57
CA GLN A 206 12.07 5.13 -49.70
C GLN A 206 12.91 4.79 -50.93
N ILE A 207 12.50 3.75 -51.67
CA ILE A 207 13.04 3.44 -53.00
C ILE A 207 12.36 4.36 -53.99
N ILE A 208 13.12 5.21 -54.69
CA ILE A 208 12.58 6.15 -55.68
C ILE A 208 12.60 5.48 -57.06
N ILE A 209 11.48 5.53 -57.79
CA ILE A 209 11.37 4.99 -59.15
C ILE A 209 10.94 6.15 -60.07
N SER A 210 11.84 6.65 -60.93
CA SER A 210 11.58 7.82 -61.80
C SER A 210 12.44 7.80 -63.07
N GLY A 211 11.98 8.45 -64.15
CA GLY A 211 12.71 8.55 -65.43
C GLY A 211 13.89 9.54 -65.41
N THR A 212 14.06 10.31 -64.34
CA THR A 212 15.21 11.19 -64.11
C THR A 212 15.70 11.00 -62.69
N GLN A 213 17.02 10.96 -62.49
CA GLN A 213 17.61 10.83 -61.16
C GLN A 213 17.17 11.99 -60.25
N PRO A 214 16.66 11.70 -59.03
CA PRO A 214 16.38 12.74 -58.04
C PRO A 214 17.63 13.56 -57.74
N ALA A 215 17.47 14.87 -57.53
CA ALA A 215 18.59 15.74 -57.23
C ALA A 215 19.39 15.22 -56.03
N SER A 216 20.73 15.13 -56.15
CA SER A 216 21.63 14.53 -55.16
C SER A 216 21.52 15.16 -53.77
N GLN A 217 21.08 16.42 -53.72
CA GLN A 217 20.77 17.19 -52.51
C GLN A 217 19.53 16.69 -51.72
N ASN A 218 18.84 15.66 -52.23
CA ASN A 218 17.71 14.99 -51.59
C ASN A 218 17.95 13.47 -51.41
N GLN A 219 19.18 12.98 -51.62
CA GLN A 219 19.55 11.56 -51.47
C GLN A 219 20.70 11.41 -50.47
N GLU A 220 20.63 10.41 -49.59
CA GLU A 220 21.72 10.03 -48.71
C GLU A 220 22.56 8.89 -49.30
N ILE A 221 23.79 8.75 -48.81
CA ILE A 221 24.64 7.60 -49.12
C ILE A 221 23.94 6.34 -48.60
N GLY A 222 23.50 5.47 -49.51
CA GLY A 222 22.76 4.24 -49.21
C GLY A 222 21.30 4.24 -49.66
N ASP A 223 20.78 5.35 -50.20
CA ASP A 223 19.47 5.37 -50.84
C ASP A 223 19.50 4.63 -52.19
N ILE A 224 18.41 3.94 -52.51
CA ILE A 224 18.25 3.15 -53.74
C ILE A 224 17.30 3.89 -54.69
N TRP A 225 17.74 4.12 -55.93
CA TRP A 225 16.93 4.68 -57.01
C TRP A 225 16.91 3.72 -58.21
N TYR A 226 15.75 3.57 -58.85
CA TYR A 226 15.56 2.83 -60.09
C TYR A 226 15.11 3.78 -61.21
N GLU A 227 15.83 3.76 -62.34
CA GLU A 227 15.43 4.45 -63.56
C GLU A 227 14.32 3.67 -64.29
N ILE A 228 13.27 4.37 -64.72
CA ILE A 228 12.29 3.79 -65.65
C ILE A 228 12.72 4.20 -67.06
N ILE A 229 13.12 3.21 -67.86
CA ILE A 229 13.46 3.36 -69.29
C ILE A 229 12.18 3.38 -70.12
#